data_AF-A0A842R294-F1
#
_entry.id   AF-A0A842R294-F1
#
_cell.length_a   1.000
_cell.length_b   1.000
_cell.length_c   1.000
_cell.angle_alpha   90.00
_cell.angle_beta   90.00
_cell.angle_gamma   90.00
#
_symmetry.space_group_name_H-M   'P 1'
#
loop_
_entity.id
_entity.type
_entity.pdbx_description
1 polymer ?
#
loop_
_entity_poly.entity_id
_entity_poly.type
_entity_poly.pdbx_seq_one_letter_code
_entity_poly.pdbx_strand_id
1 'polypeptide(L)'
;MVNTVGMFGKFLRKEAGFWRIKSQGNGMICYCKHNAKYGGIYAYIEPGKNGVKIITGGKSRFFDNFGALTDFLNKLEENSESNFNGLVRALYRNTGTKVMRTFAL
;
A
#
# COMPACT_ATOMS: atom_id res chain seq x y z
N MET A 1 -16.25 22.89 -12.44
CA MET A 1 -15.28 21.82 -12.76
C MET A 1 -14.83 21.18 -11.44
N VAL A 2 -15.05 19.87 -11.26
CA VAL A 2 -14.59 19.15 -10.07
C VAL A 2 -13.06 19.01 -10.15
N ASN A 3 -12.35 19.51 -9.14
CA ASN A 3 -10.88 19.41 -9.09
C ASN A 3 -10.47 18.04 -8.53
N THR A 4 -10.65 17.01 -9.35
CA THR A 4 -10.37 15.60 -9.03
C THR A 4 -8.91 15.39 -8.62
N VAL A 5 -7.98 16.08 -9.30
CA VAL A 5 -6.56 16.11 -8.97
C VAL A 5 -6.31 16.63 -7.56
N GLY A 6 -6.96 17.72 -7.18
CA GLY A 6 -6.84 18.30 -5.85
C GLY A 6 -7.37 17.39 -4.75
N MET A 7 -8.53 16.75 -4.97
CA MET A 7 -9.16 15.89 -3.97
C MET A 7 -8.38 14.58 -3.77
N PHE A 8 -8.21 13.77 -4.82
CA PHE A 8 -7.48 12.51 -4.72
C PHE A 8 -6.00 12.74 -4.38
N GLY A 9 -5.38 13.80 -4.90
CA GLY A 9 -3.99 14.13 -4.59
C GLY A 9 -3.77 14.59 -3.15
N LYS A 10 -4.78 15.16 -2.48
CA LYS A 10 -4.72 15.48 -1.05
C LYS A 10 -4.90 14.22 -0.19
N PHE A 11 -5.88 13.39 -0.53
CA PHE A 11 -6.14 12.11 0.13
C PHE A 11 -4.91 11.19 0.08
N LEU A 12 -4.34 10.96 -1.11
CA LEU A 12 -3.19 10.07 -1.30
C LEU A 12 -1.98 10.49 -0.46
N ARG A 13 -1.74 11.79 -0.31
CA ARG A 13 -0.60 12.32 0.46
C ARG A 13 -0.86 12.33 1.96
N LYS A 14 -2.01 12.83 2.39
CA LYS A 14 -2.30 13.06 3.82
C LYS A 14 -2.75 11.81 4.54
N GLU A 15 -3.58 11.00 3.89
CA GLU A 15 -4.26 9.87 4.55
C GLU A 15 -3.58 8.55 4.17
N ALA A 16 -3.26 8.35 2.90
CA ALA A 16 -2.71 7.07 2.44
C ALA A 16 -1.17 6.98 2.45
N GLY A 17 -0.45 8.07 2.73
CA GLY A 17 1.02 8.09 2.87
C GLY A 17 1.80 7.92 1.56
N PHE A 18 1.23 8.31 0.43
CA PHE A 18 1.91 8.26 -0.87
C PHE A 18 2.79 9.50 -1.11
N TRP A 19 3.90 9.26 -1.80
CA TRP A 19 4.83 10.29 -2.27
C TRP A 19 4.54 10.65 -3.71
N ARG A 20 4.52 11.94 -4.03
CA ARG A 20 4.32 12.40 -5.42
C ARG A 20 5.59 12.15 -6.23
N ILE A 21 5.46 11.48 -7.36
CA ILE A 21 6.54 11.30 -8.34
C ILE A 21 6.37 12.35 -9.44
N LYS A 22 7.48 12.95 -9.88
CA LYS A 22 7.49 13.83 -11.06
C LYS A 22 7.16 12.97 -12.29
N SER A 23 6.02 13.28 -12.92
CA SER A 23 5.57 12.57 -14.12
C SER A 23 6.40 12.99 -15.33
N GLN A 24 6.76 12.03 -16.19
CA GLN A 24 7.35 12.28 -17.50
C GLN A 24 6.23 12.51 -18.52
N GLY A 25 6.09 13.75 -18.99
CA GLY A 25 5.49 14.09 -20.29
C GLY A 25 3.97 14.15 -20.43
N ASN A 26 3.18 13.26 -19.80
CA ASN A 26 1.77 13.08 -20.19
C ASN A 26 0.72 13.84 -19.36
N GLY A 27 1.12 14.77 -18.50
CA GLY A 27 0.20 15.52 -17.63
C GLY A 27 -0.50 14.68 -16.53
N MET A 28 -0.35 13.35 -16.56
CA MET A 28 -0.80 12.45 -15.50
C MET A 28 0.01 12.69 -14.24
N ILE A 29 -0.63 12.69 -13.07
CA ILE A 29 0.06 12.86 -11.80
C ILE A 29 0.23 11.48 -11.17
N CYS A 30 1.48 11.10 -10.93
CA CYS A 30 1.83 9.83 -10.32
C CYS A 30 2.15 10.03 -8.83
N TYR A 31 1.70 9.08 -8.02
CA TYR A 31 2.07 8.93 -6.63
C TYR A 31 2.55 7.51 -6.40
N CYS A 32 3.47 7.32 -5.47
CA CYS A 32 4.02 6.01 -5.11
C CYS A 32 4.07 5.83 -3.61
N LYS A 33 3.71 4.64 -3.16
CA LYS A 33 3.93 4.16 -1.79
C LYS A 33 4.71 2.87 -1.88
N HIS A 34 5.80 2.75 -1.13
CA HIS A 34 6.56 1.52 -1.07
C HIS A 34 6.08 0.67 0.11
N ASN A 35 5.83 -0.62 -0.14
CA ASN A 35 5.57 -1.61 0.90
C ASN A 35 6.51 -2.81 0.70
N ALA A 36 7.22 -3.22 1.75
CA ALA A 36 8.21 -4.30 1.69
C ALA A 36 7.65 -5.63 1.18
N LYS A 37 6.33 -5.85 1.29
CA LYS A 37 5.69 -7.14 0.95
C LYS A 37 5.12 -7.19 -0.48
N TYR A 38 4.71 -6.07 -1.04
CA TYR A 38 4.07 -5.98 -2.36
C TYR A 38 4.87 -5.15 -3.37
N GLY A 39 5.98 -4.55 -2.94
CA GLY A 39 6.75 -3.60 -3.72
C GLY A 39 6.09 -2.22 -3.77
N GLY A 40 6.27 -1.53 -4.90
CA GLY A 40 5.70 -0.21 -5.14
C GLY A 40 4.21 -0.27 -5.50
N ILE A 41 3.39 0.47 -4.75
CA ILE A 41 2.01 0.79 -5.08
C ILE A 41 2.01 2.13 -5.79
N TYR A 42 1.55 2.15 -7.03
CA TYR A 42 1.51 3.36 -7.84
C TYR A 42 0.07 3.84 -8.00
N ALA A 43 -0.15 5.14 -7.86
CA ALA A 43 -1.44 5.77 -8.05
C ALA A 43 -1.33 6.85 -9.13
N TYR A 44 -2.15 6.77 -10.16
CA TYR A 44 -2.18 7.69 -11.28
C TYR A 44 -3.50 8.45 -11.29
N ILE A 45 -3.42 9.77 -11.33
CA ILE A 45 -4.56 10.65 -11.54
C ILE A 45 -4.42 11.27 -12.92
N GLU A 46 -5.38 10.99 -13.78
CA GLU A 46 -5.44 11.55 -15.13
C GLU A 46 -6.28 12.83 -15.13
N PRO A 47 -5.77 13.96 -15.65
CA PRO A 47 -6.58 15.16 -15.84
C PRO A 47 -7.79 14.86 -16.73
N GLY A 48 -9.00 15.20 -16.29
CA GLY A 48 -10.23 14.99 -17.05
C GLY A 48 -10.96 13.66 -16.77
N LYS A 49 -10.35 12.72 -16.05
CA LYS A 49 -11.06 11.55 -15.48
C LYS A 49 -11.36 11.76 -14.02
N ASN A 50 -12.57 11.41 -13.61
CA ASN A 50 -13.00 11.46 -12.21
C ASN A 50 -12.61 10.17 -11.49
N GLY A 51 -11.32 10.01 -11.18
CA GLY A 51 -10.86 8.89 -10.38
C GLY A 51 -9.33 8.73 -10.34
N VAL A 52 -8.92 7.64 -9.72
CA VAL A 52 -7.52 7.24 -9.57
C VAL A 52 -7.32 5.81 -10.06
N LYS A 53 -6.25 5.59 -10.81
CA LYS A 53 -5.80 4.26 -11.22
C LYS A 53 -4.69 3.79 -10.28
N ILE A 54 -4.91 2.69 -9.58
CA ILE A 54 -3.92 2.04 -8.73
C ILE A 54 -3.27 0.88 -9.48
N ILE A 55 -1.95 0.77 -9.41
CA ILE A 55 -1.16 -0.32 -9.96
C ILE A 55 -0.36 -0.96 -8.83
N THR A 56 -0.54 -2.26 -8.63
CA THR A 56 0.16 -3.05 -7.61
C THR A 56 0.33 -4.49 -8.09
N GLY A 57 1.51 -5.09 -7.89
CA GLY A 57 1.78 -6.49 -8.25
C GLY A 57 1.41 -6.86 -9.69
N GLY A 58 1.63 -5.94 -10.65
CA GLY A 58 1.30 -6.13 -12.07
C GLY A 58 -0.19 -6.00 -12.43
N LYS A 59 -1.08 -5.73 -11.46
CA LYS A 59 -2.52 -5.53 -11.70
C LYS A 59 -2.87 -4.06 -11.60
N SER A 60 -3.68 -3.57 -12.53
CA SER A 60 -4.25 -2.22 -12.47
C SER A 60 -5.73 -2.24 -12.14
N ARG A 61 -6.16 -1.34 -11.24
CA ARG A 61 -7.56 -1.12 -10.91
C ARG A 61 -7.87 0.37 -10.93
N PHE A 62 -9.04 0.73 -11.41
CA PHE A 62 -9.52 2.11 -11.41
C PHE A 62 -10.58 2.28 -10.32
N PHE A 63 -10.52 3.42 -9.63
CA PHE A 63 -11.45 3.79 -8.57
C PHE A 63 -11.93 5.21 -8.81
N ASP A 64 -13.24 5.37 -8.93
CA ASP A 64 -13.94 6.66 -9.03
C ASP A 64 -14.45 7.15 -7.66
N ASN A 65 -14.55 6.26 -6.67
CA ASN A 65 -15.02 6.54 -5.32
C ASN A 65 -13.91 6.36 -4.27
N PHE A 66 -13.84 7.30 -3.32
CA PHE A 66 -12.95 7.23 -2.15
C PHE A 66 -13.21 6.01 -1.27
N GLY A 67 -14.47 5.61 -1.04
CA GLY A 67 -14.77 4.46 -0.18
C GLY A 67 -14.14 3.16 -0.71
N ALA A 68 -14.36 2.87 -2.00
CA ALA A 68 -13.79 1.69 -2.64
C ALA A 68 -12.25 1.71 -2.69
N LEU A 69 -11.66 2.89 -2.85
CA LEU A 69 -10.21 3.07 -2.80
C LEU A 69 -9.66 2.80 -1.39
N THR A 70 -10.27 3.39 -0.36
CA THR A 70 -9.86 3.22 1.03
C THR A 70 -9.98 1.77 1.47
N ASP A 71 -11.10 1.11 1.16
CA ASP A 71 -11.29 -0.32 1.46
C ASP A 71 -10.24 -1.20 0.77
N PHE A 72 -9.90 -0.86 -0.48
CA PHE A 72 -8.86 -1.58 -1.21
C PHE A 72 -7.49 -1.40 -0.56
N LEU A 73 -7.12 -0.18 -0.18
CA LEU A 73 -5.84 0.11 0.48
C LEU A 73 -5.75 -0.54 1.87
N ASN A 74 -6.82 -0.47 2.67
CA ASN A 74 -6.89 -1.10 3.99
C ASN A 74 -6.74 -2.62 3.89
N LYS A 75 -7.48 -3.27 2.97
CA LYS A 75 -7.32 -4.71 2.73
C LYS A 75 -5.90 -5.08 2.29
N LEU A 76 -5.24 -4.19 1.55
CA LEU A 76 -3.87 -4.40 1.10
C LEU A 76 -2.88 -4.31 2.27
N GLU A 77 -3.16 -3.48 3.27
CA GLU A 77 -2.37 -3.36 4.52
C GLU A 77 -2.69 -4.46 5.55
N GLU A 78 -3.95 -4.83 5.76
CA GLU A 78 -4.37 -5.91 6.67
C GLU A 78 -3.81 -7.28 6.25
N ASN A 79 -3.84 -7.56 4.94
CA ASN A 79 -3.19 -8.73 4.38
C ASN A 79 -1.67 -8.68 4.59
N SER A 80 -1.09 -7.52 4.88
CA SER A 80 0.35 -7.31 5.06
C SER A 80 0.78 -7.68 6.46
N GLU A 81 0.08 -7.15 7.47
CA GLU A 81 0.34 -7.39 8.90
C GLU A 81 0.13 -8.84 9.29
N SER A 82 -0.90 -9.49 8.74
CA SER A 82 -1.24 -10.88 9.10
C SER A 82 -0.09 -11.88 8.85
N ASN A 83 0.72 -11.73 7.79
CA ASN A 83 1.87 -12.63 7.58
C ASN A 83 3.14 -12.18 8.31
N PHE A 84 3.32 -10.89 8.58
CA PHE A 84 4.49 -10.42 9.34
C PHE A 84 4.39 -10.89 10.80
N ASN A 85 3.21 -10.77 11.41
CA ASN A 85 2.95 -11.32 12.74
C ASN A 85 3.07 -12.84 12.78
N GLY A 86 2.69 -13.54 11.70
CA GLY A 86 2.92 -14.99 11.55
C GLY A 86 4.41 -15.37 11.56
N LEU A 87 5.24 -14.65 10.79
CA LEU A 87 6.69 -14.88 10.74
C LEU A 87 7.39 -14.53 12.05
N VAL A 88 7.10 -13.37 12.63
CA VAL A 88 7.65 -12.97 13.92
C VAL A 88 7.26 -13.99 14.99
N ARG A 89 5.98 -14.40 15.05
CA ARG A 89 5.51 -15.43 15.99
C ARG A 89 6.13 -16.80 15.75
N ALA A 90 6.40 -17.19 14.50
CA ALA A 90 7.10 -18.42 14.18
C ALA A 90 8.58 -18.37 14.61
N LEU A 91 9.26 -17.23 14.42
CA LEU A 91 10.63 -17.02 14.87
C LEU A 91 10.74 -17.05 16.41
N TYR A 92 9.83 -16.40 17.13
CA TYR A 92 9.79 -16.42 18.59
C TYR A 92 9.35 -17.78 19.20
N ARG A 93 8.66 -18.64 18.45
CA ARG A 93 8.35 -20.01 18.91
C ARG A 93 9.56 -20.95 18.89
N ASN A 94 10.55 -20.68 18.04
CA ASN A 94 11.69 -21.59 17.84
C ASN A 94 12.91 -21.27 18.74
N THR A 95 12.93 -20.10 19.37
CA THR A 95 14.00 -19.68 20.31
C THR A 95 13.73 -20.10 21.75
N GLY A 96 12.47 -20.28 22.16
CA GLY A 96 12.12 -20.69 23.53
C GLY A 96 12.36 -22.18 23.85
N THR A 97 12.40 -23.05 22.84
CA THR A 97 12.52 -24.51 23.04
C THR A 97 13.96 -25.03 23.08
N LYS A 98 14.95 -24.25 22.62
CA LYS A 98 16.36 -24.63 22.67
C LYS A 98 17.03 -24.38 24.02
N VAL A 99 16.52 -23.45 24.83
CA VAL A 99 17.14 -23.08 26.12
C VAL A 99 16.80 -24.08 27.23
N MET A 100 15.66 -24.80 27.14
CA MET A 100 15.24 -25.77 28.15
C MET A 100 15.92 -27.15 28.04
N ARG A 101 16.64 -27.45 26.94
CA ARG A 101 17.35 -28.73 26.78
C ARG A 101 18.80 -28.68 27.28
N THR A 102 19.35 -27.50 27.55
CA THR A 102 20.76 -27.32 27.94
C THR A 102 20.97 -27.30 29.46
N PHE A 103 19.90 -27.21 30.26
CA PHE A 103 19.97 -27.20 31.74
C PHE A 103 19.48 -28.50 32.40
N ALA A 104 19.25 -29.56 31.61
CA ALA A 104 18.90 -30.88 32.10
C ALA A 104 20.00 -31.89 31.75
N LEU A 105 21.21 -31.66 32.26
CA LEU A 105 22.31 -32.62 32.38
C LEU A 105 23.08 -32.30 33.67
#